data_AF-A0A6P6M5H7-F1
#
_entry.id   AF-A0A6P6M5H7-F1
#
_cell.length_a   1.000
_cell.length_b   1.000
_cell.length_c   1.000
_cell.angle_alpha   90.00
_cell.angle_beta   90.00
_cell.angle_gamma   90.00
#
_symmetry.space_group_name_H-M   'P 1'
#
loop_
_entity.id
_entity.type
_entity.pdbx_description
1 polymer ?
#
loop_
_entity_poly.entity_id
_entity_poly.type
_entity_poly.pdbx_seq_one_letter_code
_entity_poly.pdbx_strand_id
1 'polypeptide(L)'
;MTRLLQELLKNIRSYDNTKKRRIVRWMQKWGILKSRMQCPKCNRSMRLEKCDRSDGLRWVCKHHKSSPLSVRNGSIFTNSHTPLVKWLEFMYRFAQGLQLKQLAMINDGIAGSSKTLTRMTKVLRKVCIAALKRLRIRGMRIGGQHRFVVIDESKFAHKRKYHRGRCGNTWRRKRQWVFGMLEVDGLSRRPILRLVKDRSRQTLISKIQRHIRPRTSILTDEWRAYNRQLSQYGYRQYSVCHKRHFVDPGTGAHTQHIERAWQNYKLEIWRRRGNRTTESLKTHLKMIEWHHWLGVRHYDGVLGRLIHDVKKHVKTI
;
A
#
# COMPACT_ATOMS: atom_id res chain seq x y z
N MET A 1 22.11 -3.02 6.72
CA MET A 1 21.23 -1.82 6.74
C MET A 1 21.50 -1.01 5.48
N THR A 2 20.49 -0.62 4.69
CA THR A 2 20.72 0.04 3.39
C THR A 2 21.29 1.46 3.56
N ARG A 3 22.09 1.94 2.61
CA ARG A 3 22.65 3.31 2.62
C ARG A 3 21.56 4.37 2.80
N LEU A 4 20.43 4.18 2.12
CA LEU A 4 19.25 5.02 2.23
C LEU A 4 18.77 5.16 3.68
N LEU A 5 18.65 4.03 4.38
CA LEU A 5 18.16 4.00 5.75
C LEU A 5 19.17 4.65 6.72
N GLN A 6 20.47 4.40 6.54
CA GLN A 6 21.52 5.04 7.32
C GLN A 6 21.51 6.57 7.15
N GLU A 7 21.45 7.06 5.91
CA GLU A 7 21.38 8.51 5.64
C GLU A 7 20.09 9.14 6.21
N LEU A 8 18.95 8.45 6.09
CA LEU A 8 17.67 8.92 6.63
C LEU A 8 17.71 9.00 8.17
N LEU A 9 18.18 7.96 8.85
CA LEU A 9 18.28 7.95 10.32
C LEU A 9 19.27 8.99 10.82
N LYS A 10 20.40 9.18 10.14
CA LYS A 10 21.34 10.27 10.43
C LYS A 10 20.66 11.63 10.33
N ASN A 11 19.85 11.85 9.29
CA ASN A 11 19.12 13.10 9.11
C ASN A 11 18.05 13.33 10.18
N ILE A 12 17.36 12.28 10.63
CA ILE A 12 16.36 12.36 11.71
C ILE A 12 17.05 12.65 13.05
N ARG A 13 18.08 11.87 13.42
CA ARG A 13 18.73 11.97 14.75
C ARG A 13 19.50 13.27 14.95
N SER A 14 20.15 13.78 13.90
CA SER A 14 20.96 15.01 13.98
C SER A 14 20.20 16.25 13.52
N TYR A 15 18.86 16.20 13.54
CA TYR A 15 18.05 17.35 13.16
C TYR A 15 18.06 18.41 14.26
N ASP A 16 18.45 19.62 13.87
CA ASP A 16 18.25 20.86 14.60
C ASP A 16 17.74 21.93 13.63
N ASN A 17 17.32 23.08 14.16
CA ASN A 17 16.81 24.17 13.32
C ASN A 17 17.88 24.76 12.39
N THR A 18 19.18 24.57 12.66
CA THR A 18 20.28 25.09 11.83
C THR A 18 20.56 24.19 10.61
N LYS A 19 20.17 22.91 10.68
CA LYS A 19 20.38 21.89 9.62
C LYS A 19 19.18 21.66 8.70
N LYS A 20 18.12 22.49 8.76
CA LYS A 20 16.94 22.42 7.86
C LYS A 20 17.31 22.32 6.37
N ARG A 21 18.34 23.07 5.95
CA ARG A 21 18.83 23.09 4.55
C ARG A 21 19.44 21.76 4.12
N ARG A 22 20.06 21.02 5.04
CA ARG A 22 20.64 19.69 4.77
C ARG A 22 19.55 18.69 4.39
N ILE A 23 18.42 18.73 5.09
CA ILE A 23 17.25 17.88 4.79
C ILE A 23 16.73 18.18 3.40
N VAL A 24 16.54 19.45 3.03
CA VAL A 24 16.07 19.83 1.69
C VAL A 24 17.00 19.28 0.61
N ARG A 25 18.31 19.48 0.74
CA ARG A 25 19.30 18.96 -0.22
C ARG A 25 19.29 17.44 -0.29
N TRP A 26 19.18 16.76 0.84
CA TRP A 26 19.06 15.30 0.87
C TRP A 26 17.80 14.82 0.15
N MET A 27 16.65 15.46 0.40
CA MET A 27 15.39 15.13 -0.27
C MET A 27 15.44 15.41 -1.77
N GLN A 28 16.17 16.44 -2.22
CA GLN A 28 16.42 16.72 -3.63
C GLN A 28 17.31 15.65 -4.27
N LYS A 29 18.39 15.23 -3.60
CA LYS A 29 19.28 14.13 -4.03
C LYS A 29 18.49 12.84 -4.27
N TRP A 30 17.57 12.51 -3.36
CA TRP A 30 16.72 11.32 -3.48
C TRP A 30 15.47 11.52 -4.36
N GLY A 31 15.27 12.71 -4.93
CA GLY A 31 14.16 13.03 -5.82
C GLY A 31 12.79 13.09 -5.14
N ILE A 32 12.76 13.24 -3.82
CA ILE A 32 11.54 13.44 -3.01
C ILE A 32 11.06 14.89 -3.14
N LEU A 33 12.01 15.82 -3.33
CA LEU A 33 11.76 17.21 -3.72
C LEU A 33 12.35 17.48 -5.10
N LYS A 34 11.78 18.45 -5.83
CA LYS A 34 12.34 18.89 -7.11
C LYS A 34 13.69 19.59 -6.87
N SER A 35 14.69 19.23 -7.67
CA SER A 35 16.01 19.87 -7.69
C SER A 35 16.10 21.03 -8.67
N ARG A 36 15.11 21.18 -9.56
CA ARG A 36 14.96 22.28 -10.52
C ARG A 36 13.50 22.73 -10.54
N MET A 37 13.27 24.02 -10.75
CA MET A 37 11.93 24.62 -10.76
C MET A 37 11.86 25.68 -11.85
N GLN A 38 10.76 25.71 -12.60
CA GLN A 38 10.46 26.77 -13.56
C GLN A 38 9.49 27.77 -12.93
N CYS A 39 9.67 29.05 -13.27
CA CYS A 39 8.77 30.11 -12.83
C CYS A 39 7.42 29.96 -13.53
N PRO A 40 6.29 29.90 -12.80
CA PRO A 40 4.96 29.78 -13.42
C PRO A 40 4.58 30.95 -14.34
N LYS A 41 5.19 32.13 -14.14
CA LYS A 41 4.87 33.35 -14.89
C LYS A 41 5.67 33.52 -16.20
N CYS A 42 6.92 33.05 -16.25
CA CYS A 42 7.80 33.27 -17.42
C CYS A 42 8.54 32.02 -17.89
N ASN A 43 8.25 30.86 -17.30
CA ASN A 43 8.85 29.55 -17.60
C ASN A 43 10.39 29.45 -17.49
N ARG A 44 11.07 30.52 -17.05
CA ARG A 44 12.51 30.54 -16.81
C ARG A 44 12.88 29.76 -15.54
N SER A 45 14.09 29.21 -15.52
CA SER A 45 14.63 28.49 -14.36
C SER A 45 14.72 29.39 -13.12
N MET A 46 14.29 28.87 -11.97
CA MET A 46 14.37 29.56 -10.69
C MET A 46 15.65 29.15 -9.93
N ARG A 47 16.18 30.06 -9.11
CA ARG A 47 17.32 29.80 -8.22
C ARG A 47 16.85 29.50 -6.80
N LEU A 48 17.64 28.69 -6.09
CA LEU A 48 17.38 28.34 -4.70
C LEU A 48 18.09 29.35 -3.77
N GLU A 49 17.33 30.12 -3.00
CA GLU A 49 17.86 31.12 -2.07
C GLU A 49 17.60 30.74 -0.61
N LYS A 50 18.47 31.21 0.28
CA LYS A 50 18.29 31.12 1.74
C LYS A 50 17.10 31.96 2.17
N CYS A 51 16.36 31.51 3.17
CA CYS A 51 15.32 32.28 3.83
C CYS A 51 15.14 31.85 5.28
N ASP A 52 14.46 32.66 6.08
CA ASP A 52 14.21 32.39 7.51
C ASP A 52 12.94 31.57 7.75
N ARG A 53 12.28 31.11 6.69
CA ARG A 53 11.09 30.25 6.78
C ARG A 53 11.44 28.83 7.25
N SER A 54 10.40 28.04 7.51
CA SER A 54 10.47 26.71 8.13
C SER A 54 11.43 25.70 7.48
N ASP A 55 11.70 25.78 6.17
CA ASP A 55 12.63 24.88 5.46
C ASP A 55 14.01 25.49 5.16
N GLY A 56 14.21 26.78 5.49
CA GLY A 56 15.48 27.49 5.33
C GLY A 56 15.87 27.85 3.89
N LEU A 57 15.06 27.46 2.90
CA LEU A 57 15.27 27.64 1.46
C LEU A 57 13.95 27.97 0.74
N ARG A 58 14.03 28.71 -0.37
CA ARG A 58 12.91 29.02 -1.28
C ARG A 58 13.38 29.12 -2.73
N TRP A 59 12.47 28.92 -3.67
CA TRP A 59 12.70 29.16 -5.10
C TRP A 59 12.39 30.62 -5.44
N VAL A 60 13.31 31.30 -6.10
CA VAL A 60 13.15 32.70 -6.52
C VAL A 60 13.43 32.83 -8.03
N CYS A 61 12.56 33.54 -8.72
CA CYS A 61 12.75 33.90 -10.12
C CYS A 61 13.46 35.26 -10.22
N LYS A 62 14.48 35.37 -11.10
CA LYS A 62 15.20 36.64 -11.31
C LYS A 62 14.27 37.79 -11.71
N HIS A 63 13.27 37.51 -12.54
CA HIS A 63 12.31 38.51 -13.07
C HIS A 63 11.07 38.71 -12.18
N HIS A 64 10.76 37.75 -11.30
CA HIS A 64 9.54 37.74 -10.50
C HIS A 64 9.87 37.51 -9.03
N LYS A 65 10.76 38.34 -8.47
CA LYS A 65 11.28 38.18 -7.10
C LYS A 65 10.19 38.25 -6.03
N SER A 66 9.12 39.01 -6.28
CA SER A 66 7.97 39.18 -5.39
C SER A 66 7.08 37.94 -5.29
N SER A 67 7.27 36.92 -6.14
CA SER A 67 6.47 35.68 -6.15
C SER A 67 7.35 34.44 -5.94
N PRO A 68 8.03 34.30 -4.77
CA PRO A 68 8.84 33.13 -4.50
C PRO A 68 7.98 31.88 -4.26
N LEU A 69 8.49 30.72 -4.65
CA LEU A 69 7.83 29.44 -4.40
C LEU A 69 8.48 28.69 -3.25
N SER A 70 7.69 27.92 -2.50
CA SER A 70 8.20 26.99 -1.50
C SER A 70 9.01 25.88 -2.16
N VAL A 71 10.06 25.39 -1.49
CA VAL A 71 10.79 24.18 -1.91
C VAL A 71 9.92 22.94 -1.97
N ARG A 72 8.78 22.96 -1.27
CA ARG A 72 7.78 21.90 -1.25
C ARG A 72 6.90 21.89 -2.50
N ASN A 73 6.90 22.96 -3.29
CA ASN A 73 6.05 23.07 -4.47
C ASN A 73 6.35 21.95 -5.47
N GLY A 74 5.30 21.38 -6.08
CA GLY A 74 5.45 20.24 -6.98
C GLY A 74 5.88 18.94 -6.29
N SER A 75 5.56 18.78 -5.01
CA SER A 75 5.83 17.55 -4.25
C SER A 75 4.63 17.13 -3.40
N ILE A 76 4.76 15.98 -2.72
CA ILE A 76 3.75 15.48 -1.78
C ILE A 76 3.59 16.35 -0.51
N PHE A 77 4.51 17.29 -0.27
CA PHE A 77 4.52 18.18 0.89
C PHE A 77 3.91 19.55 0.62
N THR A 78 3.41 19.77 -0.60
CA THR A 78 2.73 21.02 -0.98
C THR A 78 1.62 21.35 0.02
N ASN A 79 1.55 22.60 0.49
CA ASN A 79 0.59 23.10 1.47
C ASN A 79 0.62 22.40 2.85
N SER A 80 1.66 21.63 3.16
CA SER A 80 1.87 21.10 4.50
C SER A 80 2.63 22.10 5.36
N HIS A 81 2.17 22.34 6.58
CA HIS A 81 2.89 23.10 7.61
C HIS A 81 3.81 22.22 8.47
N THR A 82 3.69 20.89 8.37
CA THR A 82 4.50 19.93 9.13
C THR A 82 5.96 20.01 8.69
N PRO A 83 6.94 20.07 9.61
CA PRO A 83 8.37 20.07 9.25
C PRO A 83 8.76 18.87 8.38
N LEU A 84 9.70 19.05 7.44
CA LEU A 84 10.13 17.98 6.53
C LEU A 84 10.75 16.79 7.28
N VAL A 85 11.47 17.03 8.39
CA VAL A 85 11.99 15.95 9.24
C VAL A 85 10.87 15.05 9.77
N LYS A 86 9.76 15.64 10.21
CA LYS A 86 8.59 14.91 10.73
C LYS A 86 7.89 14.12 9.63
N TRP A 87 7.93 14.61 8.40
CA TRP A 87 7.52 13.81 7.24
C TRP A 87 8.43 12.61 6.99
N LEU A 88 9.76 12.75 7.14
CA LEU A 88 10.69 11.63 7.02
C LEU A 88 10.48 10.58 8.12
N GLU A 89 10.30 11.02 9.39
CA GLU A 89 9.94 10.15 10.50
C GLU A 89 8.62 9.42 10.23
N PHE A 90 7.60 10.13 9.74
CA PHE A 90 6.33 9.55 9.37
C PHE A 90 6.46 8.51 8.26
N MET A 91 7.21 8.81 7.19
CA MET A 91 7.47 7.87 6.09
C MET A 91 8.19 6.62 6.57
N TYR A 92 9.18 6.78 7.45
CA TYR A 92 9.91 5.67 8.06
C TYR A 92 8.96 4.74 8.84
N ARG A 93 8.17 5.31 9.76
CA ARG A 93 7.21 4.52 10.55
C ARG A 93 6.10 3.90 9.71
N PHE A 94 5.64 4.62 8.69
CA PHE A 94 4.66 4.10 7.73
C PHE A 94 5.20 2.86 7.01
N ALA A 95 6.47 2.86 6.62
CA ALA A 95 7.11 1.75 5.93
C ALA A 95 7.35 0.53 6.81
N GLN A 96 7.61 0.71 8.10
CA GLN A 96 7.81 -0.40 9.04
C GLN A 96 6.52 -1.18 9.31
N GLY A 97 5.34 -0.66 8.94
CA GLY A 97 4.07 -1.28 9.30
C GLY A 97 3.84 -1.36 10.81
N LEU A 98 4.66 -0.64 11.62
CA LEU A 98 4.48 -0.52 13.06
C LEU A 98 3.04 -0.13 13.30
N GLN A 99 2.40 -0.85 14.20
CA GLN A 99 0.99 -0.71 14.54
C GLN A 99 0.70 0.79 14.72
N LEU A 100 0.07 1.41 13.71
CA LEU A 100 -0.13 2.85 13.60
C LEU A 100 -1.16 3.29 14.65
N LYS A 101 -0.82 3.19 15.94
CA LYS A 101 -1.50 3.88 17.01
C LYS A 101 -1.20 5.35 16.75
N GLN A 102 -2.16 6.05 16.16
CA GLN A 102 -2.06 7.48 15.90
C GLN A 102 -1.59 8.24 17.16
N LEU A 103 -2.04 7.77 18.34
CA LEU A 103 -1.60 8.25 19.65
C LEU A 103 -0.09 8.12 19.87
N ALA A 104 0.53 6.97 19.57
CA ALA A 104 1.98 6.81 19.73
C ALA A 104 2.75 7.79 18.84
N MET A 105 2.29 8.01 17.61
CA MET A 105 2.94 8.98 16.70
C MET A 105 2.73 10.44 17.14
N ILE A 106 1.61 10.75 17.79
CA ILE A 106 1.36 12.07 18.38
C ILE A 106 2.28 12.26 19.59
N ASN A 107 2.36 11.27 20.49
CA ASN A 107 3.23 11.29 21.66
C ASN A 107 4.71 11.41 21.27
N ASP A 108 5.12 10.76 20.18
CA ASP A 108 6.47 10.87 19.61
C ASP A 108 6.70 12.20 18.86
N GLY A 109 5.74 13.13 18.89
CA GLY A 109 5.84 14.45 18.29
C GLY A 109 5.88 14.46 16.76
N ILE A 110 5.47 13.39 16.08
CA ILE A 110 5.52 13.29 14.61
C ILE A 110 4.47 14.19 13.96
N ALA A 111 3.34 14.37 14.63
CA ALA A 111 2.32 15.29 14.20
C ALA A 111 1.60 15.87 15.42
N GLY A 112 1.29 17.16 15.39
CA GLY A 112 0.55 17.81 16.46
C GLY A 112 -0.94 17.43 16.53
N SER A 113 -1.46 16.59 15.62
CA SER A 113 -2.84 16.10 15.70
C SER A 113 -3.11 14.84 14.87
N SER A 114 -4.18 14.14 15.25
CA SER A 114 -4.70 12.98 14.50
C SER A 114 -5.18 13.35 13.08
N LYS A 115 -5.69 14.59 12.89
CA LYS A 115 -6.10 15.14 11.59
C LYS A 115 -4.90 15.26 10.64
N THR A 116 -3.77 15.73 11.15
CA THR A 116 -2.52 15.82 10.38
C THR A 116 -2.03 14.42 9.98
N LEU A 117 -1.98 13.46 10.90
CA LEU A 117 -1.59 12.07 10.57
C LEU A 117 -2.51 11.44 9.51
N THR A 118 -3.81 11.71 9.60
CA THR A 118 -4.78 11.22 8.62
C THR A 118 -4.51 11.82 7.24
N ARG A 119 -4.21 13.13 7.16
CA ARG A 119 -3.83 13.79 5.90
C ARG A 119 -2.54 13.20 5.33
N MET A 120 -1.49 13.04 6.15
CA MET A 120 -0.22 12.44 5.74
C MET A 120 -0.40 11.00 5.23
N THR A 121 -1.21 10.20 5.93
CA THR A 121 -1.57 8.83 5.53
C THR A 121 -2.26 8.82 4.17
N LYS A 122 -3.23 9.71 3.94
CA LYS A 122 -3.94 9.80 2.65
C LYS A 122 -2.99 10.13 1.50
N VAL A 123 -2.05 11.04 1.71
CA VAL A 123 -1.03 11.41 0.72
C VAL A 123 -0.15 10.21 0.35
N LEU A 124 0.44 9.52 1.33
CA LEU A 124 1.30 8.36 1.04
C LEU A 124 0.50 7.21 0.39
N ARG A 125 -0.73 6.93 0.86
CA ARG A 125 -1.58 5.92 0.22
C ARG A 125 -1.89 6.25 -1.23
N LYS A 126 -2.12 7.52 -1.58
CA LYS A 126 -2.34 7.96 -2.97
C LYS A 126 -1.14 7.60 -3.85
N VAL A 127 0.08 7.84 -3.35
CA VAL A 127 1.33 7.48 -4.04
C VAL A 127 1.45 5.97 -4.26
N CYS A 128 1.29 5.17 -3.21
CA CYS A 128 1.35 3.71 -3.27
C CYS A 128 0.30 3.14 -4.25
N ILE A 129 -0.93 3.65 -4.19
CA ILE A 129 -2.03 3.23 -5.06
C ILE A 129 -1.75 3.60 -6.52
N ALA A 130 -1.15 4.77 -6.79
CA ALA A 130 -0.75 5.14 -8.15
C ALA A 130 0.32 4.18 -8.70
N ALA A 131 1.28 3.76 -7.87
CA ALA A 131 2.28 2.76 -8.24
C ALA A 131 1.66 1.39 -8.54
N LEU A 132 0.75 0.93 -7.68
CA LEU A 132 0.01 -0.30 -7.92
C LEU A 132 -0.84 -0.24 -9.20
N LYS A 133 -1.50 0.90 -9.48
CA LYS A 133 -2.24 1.09 -10.73
C LYS A 133 -1.35 0.92 -11.95
N ARG A 134 -0.15 1.51 -11.95
CA ARG A 134 0.84 1.30 -13.03
C ARG A 134 1.23 -0.17 -13.19
N LEU A 135 1.42 -0.89 -12.08
CA LEU A 135 1.70 -2.33 -12.13
C LEU A 135 0.53 -3.11 -12.75
N ARG A 136 -0.71 -2.78 -12.38
CA ARG A 136 -1.90 -3.43 -12.94
C ARG A 136 -2.05 -3.20 -14.44
N ILE A 137 -1.78 -1.98 -14.92
CA ILE A 137 -1.82 -1.65 -16.36
C ILE A 137 -0.79 -2.46 -17.15
N ARG A 138 0.39 -2.75 -16.55
CA ARG A 138 1.42 -3.60 -17.14
C ARG A 138 1.09 -5.11 -17.14
N GLY A 139 -0.15 -5.49 -16.84
CA GLY A 139 -0.57 -6.90 -16.88
C GLY A 139 -0.26 -7.70 -15.61
N MET A 140 -0.51 -7.12 -14.43
CA MET A 140 -0.36 -7.81 -13.14
C MET A 140 -1.20 -9.10 -13.07
N ARG A 141 -0.53 -10.26 -13.15
CA ARG A 141 -1.10 -11.62 -13.07
C ARG A 141 -0.21 -12.53 -12.22
N ILE A 142 -0.81 -13.56 -11.65
CA ILE A 142 -0.16 -14.62 -10.88
C ILE A 142 -0.29 -15.96 -11.57
N GLY A 143 0.41 -16.96 -11.05
CA GLY A 143 0.42 -18.30 -11.57
C GLY A 143 1.25 -18.43 -12.84
N GLY A 144 1.09 -19.59 -13.47
CA GLY A 144 1.86 -20.10 -14.59
C GLY A 144 2.16 -21.57 -14.35
N GLN A 145 2.87 -22.17 -15.31
CA GLN A 145 3.34 -23.53 -15.17
C GLN A 145 4.19 -23.68 -13.89
N HIS A 146 3.98 -24.77 -13.15
CA HIS A 146 4.67 -25.06 -11.88
C HIS A 146 4.43 -24.03 -10.76
N ARG A 147 3.34 -23.25 -10.83
CA ARG A 147 2.95 -22.31 -9.78
C ARG A 147 1.67 -22.75 -9.09
N PHE A 148 1.62 -22.51 -7.78
CA PHE A 148 0.46 -22.78 -6.95
C PHE A 148 -0.25 -21.48 -6.58
N VAL A 149 -1.57 -21.45 -6.78
CA VAL A 149 -2.44 -20.35 -6.37
C VAL A 149 -3.56 -20.91 -5.50
N VAL A 150 -3.62 -20.44 -4.25
CA VAL A 150 -4.75 -20.74 -3.36
C VAL A 150 -5.82 -19.68 -3.58
N ILE A 151 -7.07 -20.09 -3.74
CA ILE A 151 -8.21 -19.17 -3.88
C ILE A 151 -9.22 -19.40 -2.76
N ASP A 152 -9.84 -18.32 -2.28
CA ASP A 152 -10.88 -18.36 -1.24
C ASP A 152 -11.64 -17.02 -1.16
N GLU A 153 -12.83 -17.03 -0.57
CA GLU A 153 -13.63 -15.86 -0.29
C GLU A 153 -13.71 -15.55 1.20
N SER A 154 -13.47 -14.28 1.54
CA SER A 154 -13.60 -13.83 2.92
C SER A 154 -14.45 -12.57 3.08
N LYS A 155 -15.21 -12.52 4.17
CA LYS A 155 -15.91 -11.30 4.60
C LYS A 155 -14.99 -10.46 5.48
N PHE A 156 -14.93 -9.17 5.16
CA PHE A 156 -14.21 -8.15 5.94
C PHE A 156 -15.15 -7.27 6.78
N ALA A 157 -16.36 -7.77 7.06
CA ALA A 157 -17.28 -7.15 8.01
C ALA A 157 -16.84 -7.46 9.44
N HIS A 158 -17.11 -6.55 10.37
CA HIS A 158 -16.85 -6.78 11.80
C HIS A 158 -17.73 -7.94 12.27
N LYS A 159 -17.13 -9.02 12.77
CA LYS A 159 -17.86 -10.13 13.39
C LYS A 159 -18.33 -9.66 14.77
N ARG A 160 -19.61 -9.84 15.10
CA ARG A 160 -20.11 -9.64 16.47
C ARG A 160 -19.49 -10.70 17.37
N LYS A 161 -19.12 -10.36 18.61
CA LYS A 161 -18.72 -11.37 19.61
C LYS A 161 -19.93 -12.28 19.84
N TYR A 162 -19.79 -13.57 19.63
CA TYR A 162 -20.86 -14.58 19.76
C TYR A 162 -22.14 -14.31 18.94
N HIS A 163 -22.05 -13.55 17.85
CA HIS A 163 -23.25 -13.07 17.13
C HIS A 163 -24.24 -12.26 18.02
N ARG A 164 -23.83 -11.78 19.21
CA ARG A 164 -24.61 -10.98 20.18
C ARG A 164 -24.12 -9.50 20.21
N GLY A 165 -24.95 -8.55 20.64
CA GLY A 165 -24.60 -7.11 20.77
C GLY A 165 -25.07 -6.13 19.66
N ARG A 166 -24.79 -4.82 19.82
CA ARG A 166 -25.27 -3.75 18.91
C ARG A 166 -24.81 -3.94 17.46
N CYS A 167 -25.76 -3.83 16.52
CA CYS A 167 -25.49 -3.70 15.10
C CYS A 167 -24.91 -2.30 14.80
N GLY A 168 -23.59 -2.13 14.90
CA GLY A 168 -22.96 -0.89 14.46
C GLY A 168 -23.19 -0.64 12.96
N ASN A 169 -23.06 0.61 12.49
CA ASN A 169 -23.23 1.01 11.08
C ASN A 169 -22.42 0.18 10.07
N THR A 170 -21.37 -0.49 10.54
CA THR A 170 -20.56 -1.49 9.84
C THR A 170 -21.34 -2.73 9.37
N TRP A 171 -22.36 -3.15 10.13
CA TRP A 171 -23.19 -4.33 9.84
C TRP A 171 -24.23 -4.05 8.73
N ARG A 172 -24.66 -2.79 8.58
CA ARG A 172 -25.56 -2.31 7.50
C ARG A 172 -24.89 -2.26 6.12
N ARG A 173 -23.63 -2.69 5.98
CA ARG A 173 -22.96 -2.74 4.67
C ARG A 173 -23.63 -3.78 3.78
N LYS A 174 -23.77 -3.47 2.49
CA LYS A 174 -23.89 -4.50 1.45
C LYS A 174 -22.79 -5.52 1.70
N ARG A 175 -23.17 -6.79 1.93
CA ARG A 175 -22.32 -7.91 2.35
C ARG A 175 -21.33 -8.29 1.24
N GLN A 176 -20.42 -7.38 0.88
CA GLN A 176 -19.46 -7.59 -0.18
C GLN A 176 -18.39 -8.56 0.26
N TRP A 177 -18.15 -9.56 -0.57
CA TRP A 177 -17.11 -10.55 -0.37
C TRP A 177 -15.81 -10.04 -0.99
N VAL A 178 -14.69 -10.42 -0.38
CA VAL A 178 -13.38 -10.27 -0.98
C VAL A 178 -12.98 -11.65 -1.48
N PHE A 179 -12.86 -11.79 -2.79
CA PHE A 179 -12.26 -12.95 -3.43
C PHE A 179 -10.74 -12.75 -3.46
N GLY A 180 -10.02 -13.65 -2.81
CA GLY A 180 -8.56 -13.66 -2.77
C GLY A 180 -8.00 -14.74 -3.66
N MET A 181 -7.00 -14.38 -4.44
CA MET A 181 -6.16 -15.30 -5.18
C MET A 181 -4.73 -15.07 -4.71
N LEU A 182 -4.15 -16.06 -4.04
CA LEU A 182 -2.85 -15.95 -3.39
C LEU A 182 -1.88 -16.93 -4.03
N GLU A 183 -0.90 -16.40 -4.76
CA GLU A 183 0.22 -17.22 -5.18
C GLU A 183 1.24 -17.33 -4.05
N VAL A 184 1.70 -18.56 -3.84
CA VAL A 184 2.67 -18.95 -2.83
C VAL A 184 3.89 -19.52 -3.52
N ASP A 185 5.06 -18.98 -3.19
CA ASP A 185 6.36 -19.46 -3.69
C ASP A 185 7.40 -19.26 -2.59
N GLY A 186 7.77 -20.32 -1.87
CA GLY A 186 8.60 -20.25 -0.67
C GLY A 186 8.04 -19.25 0.35
N LEU A 187 8.78 -18.18 0.63
CA LEU A 187 8.36 -17.06 1.51
C LEU A 187 7.60 -15.94 0.76
N SER A 188 7.62 -15.95 -0.57
CA SER A 188 6.94 -14.97 -1.40
C SER A 188 5.43 -15.18 -1.35
N ARG A 189 4.69 -14.07 -1.20
CA ARG A 189 3.22 -14.04 -1.20
C ARG A 189 2.78 -12.97 -2.17
N ARG A 190 2.02 -13.35 -3.20
CA ARG A 190 1.46 -12.42 -4.20
C ARG A 190 -0.07 -12.46 -4.18
N PRO A 191 -0.72 -11.66 -3.32
CA PRO A 191 -2.18 -11.62 -3.25
C PRO A 191 -2.75 -10.76 -4.38
N ILE A 192 -3.86 -11.23 -4.97
CA ILE A 192 -4.78 -10.43 -5.76
C ILE A 192 -6.13 -10.46 -5.05
N LEU A 193 -6.60 -9.29 -4.61
CA LEU A 193 -7.77 -9.13 -3.76
C LEU A 193 -8.86 -8.35 -4.51
N ARG A 194 -10.01 -8.98 -4.74
CA ARG A 194 -11.11 -8.39 -5.50
C ARG A 194 -12.39 -8.36 -4.70
N LEU A 195 -12.99 -7.19 -4.60
CA LEU A 195 -14.36 -7.10 -4.13
C LEU A 195 -15.30 -7.66 -5.19
N VAL A 196 -16.19 -8.55 -4.76
CA VAL A 196 -17.22 -9.15 -5.60
C VAL A 196 -18.59 -8.91 -4.96
N LYS A 197 -19.59 -8.65 -5.80
CA LYS A 197 -20.97 -8.39 -5.37
C LYS A 197 -21.65 -9.70 -4.95
N ASP A 198 -21.45 -10.72 -5.77
CA ASP A 198 -21.91 -12.09 -5.57
C ASP A 198 -20.73 -13.06 -5.64
N ARG A 199 -21.08 -14.31 -5.33
CA ARG A 199 -20.20 -15.47 -5.26
C ARG A 199 -20.57 -16.48 -6.34
N SER A 200 -21.19 -16.01 -7.43
CA SER A 200 -21.58 -16.90 -8.52
C SER A 200 -20.33 -17.47 -9.20
N ARG A 201 -20.49 -18.68 -9.73
CA ARG A 201 -19.45 -19.35 -10.53
C ARG A 201 -18.92 -18.45 -11.64
N GLN A 202 -19.82 -17.83 -12.41
CA GLN A 202 -19.48 -16.95 -13.53
C GLN A 202 -18.60 -15.77 -13.08
N THR A 203 -18.98 -15.09 -11.98
CA THR A 203 -18.20 -13.99 -11.42
C THR A 203 -16.80 -14.43 -11.05
N LEU A 204 -16.64 -15.56 -10.38
CA LEU A 204 -15.36 -16.02 -9.85
C LEU A 204 -14.45 -16.57 -10.93
N ILE A 205 -14.96 -17.38 -11.85
CA ILE A 205 -14.20 -17.88 -13.02
C ILE A 205 -13.71 -16.71 -13.88
N SER A 206 -14.54 -15.68 -14.11
CA SER A 206 -14.13 -14.48 -14.83
C SER A 206 -12.96 -13.75 -14.14
N LYS A 207 -12.94 -13.71 -12.80
CA LYS A 207 -11.79 -13.16 -12.05
C LYS A 207 -10.55 -14.04 -12.15
N ILE A 208 -10.71 -15.36 -12.07
CA ILE A 208 -9.63 -16.33 -12.20
C ILE A 208 -8.96 -16.17 -13.56
N GLN A 209 -9.70 -16.24 -14.67
CA GLN A 209 -9.14 -16.11 -16.03
C GLN A 209 -8.42 -14.79 -16.25
N ARG A 210 -8.94 -13.70 -15.68
CA ARG A 210 -8.32 -12.38 -15.79
C ARG A 210 -6.99 -12.27 -15.04
N HIS A 211 -6.85 -12.94 -13.90
CA HIS A 211 -5.77 -12.67 -12.94
C HIS A 211 -4.79 -13.82 -12.76
N ILE A 212 -5.19 -15.05 -13.05
CA ILE A 212 -4.39 -16.27 -12.97
C ILE A 212 -4.01 -16.68 -14.39
N ARG A 213 -2.76 -17.06 -14.63
CA ARG A 213 -2.31 -17.57 -15.93
C ARG A 213 -2.78 -19.02 -16.13
N PRO A 214 -3.08 -19.45 -17.37
CA PRO A 214 -3.32 -20.87 -17.66
C PRO A 214 -2.17 -21.77 -17.19
N ARG A 215 -2.44 -23.08 -17.09
CA ARG A 215 -1.52 -24.13 -16.60
C ARG A 215 -1.09 -23.97 -15.13
N THR A 216 -1.78 -23.13 -14.37
CA THR A 216 -1.58 -22.96 -12.92
C THR A 216 -2.25 -24.10 -12.14
N SER A 217 -1.60 -24.54 -11.07
CA SER A 217 -2.21 -25.39 -10.04
C SER A 217 -3.01 -24.53 -9.07
N ILE A 218 -4.33 -24.67 -9.09
CA ILE A 218 -5.24 -23.92 -8.22
C ILE A 218 -5.67 -24.82 -7.07
N LEU A 219 -5.46 -24.36 -5.83
CA LEU A 219 -5.95 -24.99 -4.61
C LEU A 219 -7.22 -24.28 -4.13
N THR A 220 -8.28 -25.04 -3.88
CA THR A 220 -9.58 -24.53 -3.41
C THR A 220 -10.10 -25.37 -2.24
N ASP A 221 -10.95 -24.80 -1.39
CA ASP A 221 -11.89 -25.60 -0.60
C ASP A 221 -12.92 -26.26 -1.54
N GLU A 222 -13.61 -27.32 -1.11
CA GLU A 222 -14.60 -28.10 -1.87
C GLU A 222 -15.91 -27.33 -2.19
N TRP A 223 -15.78 -26.08 -2.62
CA TRP A 223 -16.93 -25.30 -2.97
C TRP A 223 -17.46 -25.73 -4.34
N ARG A 224 -18.73 -26.17 -4.35
CA ARG A 224 -19.47 -26.67 -5.53
C ARG A 224 -19.41 -25.75 -6.77
N ALA A 225 -19.12 -24.47 -6.58
CA ALA A 225 -18.91 -23.53 -7.68
C ALA A 225 -17.71 -23.92 -8.58
N TYR A 226 -16.68 -24.57 -8.03
CA TYR A 226 -15.44 -24.90 -8.75
C TYR A 226 -15.34 -26.34 -9.25
N ASN A 227 -16.18 -27.26 -8.77
CA ASN A 227 -16.05 -28.69 -9.06
C ASN A 227 -15.91 -28.98 -10.57
N ARG A 228 -14.73 -29.48 -10.97
CA ARG A 228 -14.36 -29.97 -12.32
C ARG A 228 -14.44 -28.96 -13.46
N GLN A 229 -14.60 -27.67 -13.17
CA GLN A 229 -14.77 -26.62 -14.19
C GLN A 229 -13.45 -25.92 -14.52
N LEU A 230 -12.53 -25.80 -13.55
CA LEU A 230 -11.27 -25.09 -13.77
C LEU A 230 -10.39 -25.80 -14.82
N SER A 231 -10.48 -27.13 -14.92
CA SER A 231 -9.79 -27.90 -15.95
C SER A 231 -10.17 -27.49 -17.37
N GLN A 232 -11.44 -27.13 -17.61
CA GLN A 232 -11.93 -26.67 -18.92
C GLN A 232 -11.30 -25.35 -19.36
N TYR A 233 -10.79 -24.57 -18.41
CA TYR A 233 -10.11 -23.30 -18.67
C TYR A 233 -8.57 -23.42 -18.59
N GLY A 234 -8.05 -24.65 -18.63
CA GLY A 234 -6.61 -24.95 -18.67
C GLY A 234 -5.91 -24.87 -17.31
N TYR A 235 -6.62 -25.01 -16.19
CA TYR A 235 -6.03 -25.06 -14.85
C TYR A 235 -5.94 -26.49 -14.31
N ARG A 236 -4.96 -26.76 -13.46
CA ARG A 236 -4.92 -28.00 -12.66
C ARG A 236 -5.61 -27.71 -11.33
N GLN A 237 -6.69 -28.41 -11.02
CA GLN A 237 -7.44 -28.16 -9.81
C GLN A 237 -7.08 -29.18 -8.74
N TYR A 238 -6.84 -28.69 -7.53
CA TYR A 238 -6.69 -29.48 -6.31
C TYR A 238 -7.71 -28.95 -5.30
N SER A 239 -8.52 -29.84 -4.74
CA SER A 239 -9.55 -29.49 -3.76
C SER A 239 -9.32 -30.23 -2.46
N VAL A 240 -9.67 -29.61 -1.34
CA VAL A 240 -9.55 -30.20 -0.01
C VAL A 240 -10.91 -30.21 0.65
N CYS A 241 -11.37 -31.37 1.12
CA CYS A 241 -12.60 -31.50 1.88
C CYS A 241 -12.34 -31.16 3.36
N HIS A 242 -12.64 -29.93 3.80
CA HIS A 242 -12.46 -29.58 5.22
C HIS A 242 -13.37 -30.34 6.20
N LYS A 243 -14.37 -31.09 5.73
CA LYS A 243 -15.14 -32.02 6.57
C LYS A 243 -14.36 -33.29 6.92
N ARG A 244 -13.37 -33.66 6.09
CA ARG A 244 -12.65 -34.93 6.19
C ARG A 244 -11.18 -34.72 6.55
N HIS A 245 -10.53 -33.70 5.97
CA HIS A 245 -9.09 -33.49 6.13
C HIS A 245 -8.70 -32.01 6.13
N PHE A 246 -7.69 -31.66 6.94
CA PHE A 246 -7.06 -30.32 6.93
C PHE A 246 -6.01 -30.17 5.82
N VAL A 247 -5.40 -31.29 5.43
CA VAL A 247 -4.49 -31.45 4.31
C VAL A 247 -4.97 -32.69 3.56
N ASP A 248 -5.15 -32.59 2.25
CA ASP A 248 -5.56 -33.75 1.46
C ASP A 248 -4.45 -34.83 1.50
N PRO A 249 -4.74 -36.06 1.96
CA PRO A 249 -3.71 -37.07 2.18
C PRO A 249 -3.07 -37.60 0.90
N GLY A 250 -3.77 -37.54 -0.25
CA GLY A 250 -3.23 -38.02 -1.53
C GLY A 250 -2.39 -36.98 -2.27
N THR A 251 -2.82 -35.72 -2.24
CA THR A 251 -2.20 -34.63 -3.02
C THR A 251 -1.38 -33.66 -2.18
N GLY A 252 -1.50 -33.70 -0.85
CA GLY A 252 -0.90 -32.73 0.07
C GLY A 252 -1.53 -31.33 -0.02
N ALA A 253 -2.64 -31.16 -0.76
CA ALA A 253 -3.26 -29.87 -0.96
C ALA A 253 -3.83 -29.31 0.34
N HIS A 254 -3.72 -27.98 0.55
CA HIS A 254 -4.31 -27.27 1.67
C HIS A 254 -4.54 -25.78 1.37
N THR A 255 -5.49 -25.16 2.07
CA THR A 255 -5.86 -23.73 1.92
C THR A 255 -5.23 -22.84 3.01
N GLN A 256 -4.51 -23.42 3.97
CA GLN A 256 -3.98 -22.73 5.16
C GLN A 256 -3.22 -21.42 4.87
N HIS A 257 -2.53 -21.33 3.72
CA HIS A 257 -1.82 -20.10 3.35
C HIS A 257 -2.75 -18.90 3.16
N ILE A 258 -3.92 -19.10 2.53
CA ILE A 258 -4.86 -18.00 2.31
C ILE A 258 -5.65 -17.71 3.59
N GLU A 259 -5.95 -18.71 4.42
CA GLU A 259 -6.58 -18.53 5.73
C GLU A 259 -5.72 -17.68 6.67
N ARG A 260 -4.42 -18.01 6.77
CA ARG A 260 -3.45 -17.21 7.53
C ARG A 260 -3.34 -15.80 6.96
N ALA A 261 -3.33 -15.66 5.63
CA ALA A 261 -3.33 -14.36 4.99
C ALA A 261 -4.59 -13.55 5.36
N TRP A 262 -5.76 -14.17 5.37
CA TRP A 262 -7.00 -13.51 5.78
C TRP A 262 -6.97 -13.01 7.22
N GLN A 263 -6.46 -13.81 8.15
CA GLN A 263 -6.29 -13.39 9.53
C GLN A 263 -5.41 -12.13 9.61
N ASN A 264 -4.26 -12.14 8.96
CA ASN A 264 -3.33 -11.01 8.93
C ASN A 264 -3.95 -9.75 8.30
N TYR A 265 -4.59 -9.90 7.14
CA TYR A 265 -5.22 -8.78 6.43
C TYR A 265 -6.38 -8.18 7.23
N LYS A 266 -7.20 -9.02 7.89
CA LYS A 266 -8.30 -8.56 8.73
C LYS A 266 -7.78 -7.83 9.97
N LEU A 267 -6.77 -8.37 10.65
CA LEU A 267 -6.14 -7.71 11.80
C LEU A 267 -5.57 -6.33 11.42
N GLU A 268 -4.88 -6.23 10.28
CA GLU A 268 -4.34 -4.94 9.80
C GLU A 268 -5.46 -3.92 9.56
N ILE A 269 -6.57 -4.35 8.95
CA ILE A 269 -7.70 -3.48 8.63
C ILE A 269 -8.47 -3.07 9.88
N TRP A 270 -8.74 -4.00 10.80
CA TRP A 270 -9.49 -3.74 12.03
C TRP A 270 -8.75 -2.81 12.98
N ARG A 271 -7.42 -2.96 13.11
CA ARG A 271 -6.57 -2.06 13.90
C ARG A 271 -6.67 -0.60 13.47
N ARG A 272 -6.89 -0.35 12.18
CA ARG A 272 -6.99 1.02 11.65
C ARG A 272 -8.32 1.71 11.98
N ARG A 273 -9.30 1.02 12.61
CA ARG A 273 -10.66 1.49 12.99
C ARG A 273 -11.41 2.30 11.90
N GLY A 274 -10.95 2.18 10.64
CA GLY A 274 -11.28 3.06 9.51
C GLY A 274 -11.95 2.34 8.34
N ASN A 275 -12.13 1.02 8.45
CA ASN A 275 -12.94 0.26 7.49
C ASN A 275 -14.42 0.54 7.75
N ARG A 276 -14.89 1.74 7.39
CA ARG A 276 -16.28 2.21 7.57
C ARG A 276 -17.09 2.11 6.27
N THR A 277 -16.44 2.31 5.12
CA THR A 277 -17.05 2.35 3.78
C THR A 277 -16.39 1.35 2.82
N THR A 278 -17.10 1.00 1.74
CA THR A 278 -16.55 0.16 0.65
C THR A 278 -15.29 0.78 0.02
N GLU A 279 -15.24 2.09 -0.15
CA GLU A 279 -14.06 2.77 -0.69
C GLU A 279 -12.86 2.70 0.25
N SER A 280 -13.09 2.75 1.57
CA SER A 280 -12.05 2.51 2.56
C SER A 280 -11.52 1.07 2.44
N LEU A 281 -12.41 0.08 2.34
CA LEU A 281 -12.00 -1.32 2.13
C LEU A 281 -11.18 -1.49 0.85
N LYS A 282 -11.63 -0.93 -0.29
CA LYS A 282 -10.86 -0.94 -1.55
C LYS A 282 -9.47 -0.34 -1.37
N THR A 283 -9.36 0.76 -0.63
CA THR A 283 -8.10 1.42 -0.33
C THR A 283 -7.19 0.51 0.49
N HIS A 284 -7.73 -0.16 1.51
CA HIS A 284 -6.97 -1.11 2.33
C HIS A 284 -6.46 -2.31 1.53
N LEU A 285 -7.32 -2.94 0.72
CA LEU A 285 -6.94 -4.07 -0.12
C LEU A 285 -5.83 -3.68 -1.11
N LYS A 286 -5.90 -2.48 -1.70
CA LYS A 286 -4.83 -1.95 -2.57
C LYS A 286 -3.53 -1.74 -1.80
N MET A 287 -3.58 -1.29 -0.54
CA MET A 287 -2.37 -1.13 0.26
C MET A 287 -1.70 -2.47 0.59
N ILE A 288 -2.49 -3.50 0.89
CA ILE A 288 -2.01 -4.87 1.10
C ILE A 288 -1.34 -5.38 -0.19
N GLU A 289 -2.01 -5.25 -1.34
CA GLU A 289 -1.42 -5.63 -2.63
C GLU A 289 -0.13 -4.86 -2.91
N TRP A 290 -0.10 -3.54 -2.73
CA TRP A 290 1.11 -2.74 -2.92
C TRP A 290 2.26 -3.23 -2.04
N HIS A 291 1.99 -3.53 -0.76
CA HIS A 291 3.01 -4.01 0.17
C HIS A 291 3.64 -5.32 -0.30
N HIS A 292 2.82 -6.31 -0.66
CA HIS A 292 3.31 -7.62 -1.10
C HIS A 292 3.95 -7.62 -2.50
N TRP A 293 3.38 -6.87 -3.45
CA TRP A 293 3.87 -6.85 -4.83
C TRP A 293 5.06 -5.95 -5.06
N LEU A 294 5.12 -4.82 -4.36
CA LEU A 294 6.10 -3.77 -4.61
C LEU A 294 6.98 -3.50 -3.40
N GLY A 295 6.38 -3.45 -2.20
CA GLY A 295 7.06 -3.08 -0.95
C GLY A 295 8.13 -4.09 -0.53
N VAL A 296 7.72 -5.30 -0.17
CA VAL A 296 8.59 -6.36 0.38
C VAL A 296 9.64 -6.83 -0.62
N ARG A 297 9.35 -6.70 -1.93
CA ARG A 297 10.22 -7.16 -3.02
C ARG A 297 11.29 -6.16 -3.45
N HIS A 298 11.28 -4.96 -2.89
CA HIS A 298 12.28 -3.96 -3.23
C HIS A 298 13.59 -4.24 -2.49
N TYR A 299 14.73 -4.10 -3.16
CA TYR A 299 16.05 -4.38 -2.59
C TYR A 299 16.36 -3.53 -1.34
N ASP A 300 15.91 -2.27 -1.33
CA ASP A 300 15.99 -1.39 -0.15
C ASP A 300 14.80 -1.55 0.84
N GLY A 301 14.05 -2.63 0.74
CA GLY A 301 12.84 -2.89 1.52
C GLY A 301 11.68 -1.91 1.25
N VAL A 302 10.68 -1.95 2.12
CA VAL A 302 9.42 -1.19 1.96
C VAL A 302 9.65 0.33 1.95
N LEU A 303 10.60 0.82 2.75
CA LEU A 303 10.94 2.24 2.78
C LEU A 303 11.56 2.71 1.47
N GLY A 304 12.51 1.92 0.94
CA GLY A 304 13.10 2.19 -0.37
C GLY A 304 12.06 2.20 -1.47
N ARG A 305 11.12 1.24 -1.43
CA ARG A 305 9.99 1.24 -2.36
C ARG A 305 9.13 2.49 -2.24
N LEU A 306 8.80 2.90 -1.02
CA LEU A 306 7.99 4.09 -0.77
C LEU A 306 8.67 5.33 -1.35
N ILE A 307 9.97 5.51 -1.11
CA ILE A 307 10.75 6.65 -1.64
C ILE A 307 10.82 6.61 -3.16
N HIS A 308 11.02 5.43 -3.77
CA HIS A 308 10.94 5.25 -5.22
C HIS A 308 9.59 5.72 -5.77
N ASP A 309 8.49 5.30 -5.14
CA ASP A 309 7.15 5.65 -5.59
C ASP A 309 6.84 7.14 -5.42
N VAL A 310 7.33 7.77 -4.35
CA VAL A 310 7.27 9.23 -4.16
C VAL A 310 8.05 9.95 -5.24
N LYS A 311 9.30 9.53 -5.53
CA LYS A 311 10.12 10.09 -6.61
C LYS A 311 9.41 10.02 -7.96
N LYS A 312 8.80 8.87 -8.28
CA LYS A 312 8.00 8.73 -9.51
C LYS A 312 6.76 9.63 -9.51
N HIS A 313 6.10 9.81 -8.36
CA HIS A 313 4.94 10.69 -8.27
C HIS A 313 5.30 12.17 -8.43
N VAL A 314 6.42 12.62 -7.87
CA VAL A 314 6.93 13.99 -8.02
C VAL A 314 7.20 14.33 -9.49
N LYS A 315 7.65 13.37 -10.30
CA LYS A 315 7.83 13.55 -11.74
C LYS A 315 6.53 13.71 -12.53
N THR A 316 5.39 13.33 -11.94
CA THR A 316 4.06 13.43 -12.58
C THR A 316 3.26 14.67 -12.16
N ILE A 317 3.81 15.50 -11.26
CA ILE A 317 3.24 16.76 -10.77
C ILE A 317 4.01 17.91 -11.41
#